data_AF-A0A4Q3SJU4-F1
#
_entry.id   AF-A0A4Q3SJU4-F1
#
_cell.length_a   1.000
_cell.length_b   1.000
_cell.length_c   1.000
_cell.angle_alpha   90.00
_cell.angle_beta   90.00
_cell.angle_gamma   90.00
#
_symmetry.space_group_name_H-M   'P 1'
#
loop_
_entity.id
_entity.type
_entity.pdbx_description
1 polymer ?
#
loop_
_entity_poly.entity_id
_entity_poly.type
_entity_poly.pdbx_seq_one_letter_code
_entity_poly.pdbx_strand_id
1 'polypeptide(L)' 'HIDRVGVHDSFFELGGDSVLAAQVLSLAQKTFGIRINPQDAFRSFTIERLAAMLEDEIISKIESMTEEEVERRLTK' A
#
# COMPACT_ATOMS: atom_id res chain seq x y z
N HIS A 1 3.33 -14.06 -20.26
CA HIS A 1 2.91 -12.65 -20.28
C HIS A 1 1.45 -12.65 -19.84
N ILE A 2 1.05 -11.73 -18.97
CA ILE A 2 -0.32 -11.62 -18.48
C ILE A 2 -0.92 -10.37 -19.13
N ASP A 3 -1.95 -10.55 -19.96
CA ASP A 3 -2.47 -9.46 -20.80
C ASP A 3 -3.39 -8.51 -20.04
N ARG A 4 -4.02 -8.97 -18.95
CA ARG A 4 -4.85 -8.17 -18.07
C ARG A 4 -4.76 -8.68 -16.63
N VAL A 5 -4.69 -7.75 -15.70
CA VAL A 5 -4.75 -8.01 -14.26
C VAL A 5 -5.96 -7.26 -13.70
N GLY A 6 -6.88 -7.98 -13.07
CA GLY A 6 -8.01 -7.46 -12.33
C GLY A 6 -7.62 -7.01 -10.92
N VAL A 7 -8.42 -6.12 -10.33
CA VAL A 7 -8.11 -5.57 -8.99
C VAL A 7 -8.25 -6.60 -7.86
N HIS A 8 -9.02 -7.66 -8.10
CA HIS A 8 -9.23 -8.78 -7.17
C HIS A 8 -8.36 -9.99 -7.50
N ASP A 9 -7.54 -9.93 -8.56
CA ASP A 9 -6.69 -11.06 -8.93
C ASP A 9 -5.62 -11.26 -7.86
N SER A 10 -5.47 -12.49 -7.42
CA SER A 10 -4.44 -12.85 -6.44
C SER A 10 -3.06 -12.78 -7.09
N PHE A 11 -2.18 -11.95 -6.52
CA PHE A 11 -0.80 -11.81 -6.97
C PHE A 11 -0.07 -13.16 -7.04
N PHE A 12 -0.31 -14.04 -6.08
CA PHE A 12 0.34 -15.35 -6.02
C PHE A 12 -0.26 -16.36 -7.03
N GLU A 13 -1.56 -16.26 -7.34
CA GLU A 13 -2.18 -17.09 -8.39
C GLU A 13 -1.72 -16.68 -9.79
N LEU A 14 -1.37 -15.39 -9.97
CA LEU A 14 -0.74 -14.87 -11.18
C LEU A 14 0.75 -15.22 -11.30
N GLY A 15 1.31 -16.01 -10.37
CA GLY A 15 2.71 -16.45 -10.39
C GLY A 15 3.70 -15.51 -9.73
N GLY A 16 3.22 -14.52 -8.97
CA GLY A 16 4.08 -13.70 -8.11
C GLY A 16 4.70 -14.51 -6.97
N ASP A 17 5.85 -14.06 -6.47
CA ASP A 17 6.56 -14.69 -5.35
C ASP A 17 6.82 -13.69 -4.21
N SER A 18 7.35 -14.17 -3.10
CA SER A 18 7.64 -13.35 -1.92
C SER A 18 8.66 -12.24 -2.18
N VAL A 19 9.56 -12.39 -3.15
CA VAL A 19 10.58 -11.40 -3.49
C VAL A 19 9.92 -10.24 -4.22
N LEU A 20 9.14 -10.53 -5.27
CA LEU A 20 8.37 -9.51 -5.99
C LEU A 20 7.35 -8.85 -5.07
N ALA A 21 6.72 -9.62 -4.18
CA ALA A 21 5.79 -9.09 -3.20
C ALA A 21 6.44 -8.09 -2.24
N ALA A 22 7.61 -8.41 -1.71
CA ALA A 22 8.38 -7.49 -0.88
C ALA A 22 8.79 -6.22 -1.64
N GLN A 23 9.13 -6.33 -2.93
CA GLN A 23 9.45 -5.17 -3.77
C GLN A 23 8.23 -4.26 -3.97
N VAL A 24 7.05 -4.82 -4.25
CA VAL A 24 5.80 -4.07 -4.37
C VAL A 24 5.49 -3.33 -3.07
N LEU A 25 5.60 -4.00 -1.93
CA LEU A 25 5.36 -3.37 -0.63
C LEU A 25 6.39 -2.26 -0.34
N SER A 26 7.67 -2.48 -0.63
CA SER A 26 8.71 -1.46 -0.46
C SER A 26 8.44 -0.23 -1.34
N LEU A 27 8.02 -0.43 -2.59
CA LEU A 27 7.67 0.65 -3.49
C LEU A 27 6.44 1.43 -3.00
N ALA A 28 5.41 0.73 -2.51
CA ALA A 28 4.22 1.36 -1.96
C ALA A 28 4.58 2.20 -0.72
N GLN A 29 5.36 1.65 0.21
CA GLN A 29 5.82 2.36 1.40
C GLN A 29 6.61 3.62 1.04
N LYS A 30 7.52 3.54 0.06
CA LYS A 30 8.31 4.68 -0.41
C LYS A 30 7.44 5.75 -1.09
N THR A 31 6.49 5.33 -1.91
CA THR A 31 5.63 6.23 -2.70
C THR A 31 4.68 7.01 -1.82
N PHE A 32 4.06 6.35 -0.84
CA PHE A 32 3.02 6.94 0.00
C PHE A 32 3.56 7.41 1.37
N GLY A 33 4.80 7.08 1.72
CA GLY A 33 5.41 7.47 2.99
C GLY A 33 4.72 6.83 4.21
N ILE A 34 4.16 5.64 4.03
CA ILE A 34 3.41 4.90 5.06
C ILE A 34 3.98 3.49 5.24
N ARG A 35 3.73 2.88 6.41
CA ARG A 35 4.26 1.55 6.74
C ARG A 35 3.16 0.50 6.62
N ILE A 36 3.34 -0.42 5.69
CA ILE A 36 2.45 -1.57 5.53
C ILE A 36 3.08 -2.79 6.18
N ASN A 37 2.34 -3.48 7.04
CA ASN A 37 2.73 -4.78 7.58
C ASN A 37 2.62 -5.86 6.48
N PRO A 38 3.72 -6.53 6.10
CA PRO A 38 3.69 -7.58 5.08
C PRO A 38 2.74 -8.73 5.41
N GLN A 39 2.57 -9.06 6.70
CA GLN A 39 1.68 -10.14 7.11
C GLN A 39 0.22 -9.86 6.78
N ASP A 40 -0.18 -8.59 6.82
CA ASP A 40 -1.55 -8.17 6.51
C ASP A 40 -1.79 -8.15 5.00
N ALA A 41 -0.78 -7.74 4.22
CA ALA A 41 -0.83 -7.75 2.76
C ALA A 41 -0.85 -9.18 2.17
N PHE A 42 -0.08 -10.11 2.75
CA PHE A 42 0.10 -11.46 2.19
C PHE A 42 -1.12 -12.37 2.33
N ARG A 43 -2.05 -12.08 3.24
CA ARG A 43 -3.29 -12.88 3.41
C ARG A 43 -4.23 -12.82 2.20
N SER A 44 -4.23 -11.70 1.48
CA SER A 44 -5.08 -11.49 0.30
C SER A 44 -4.40 -10.45 -0.58
N PHE A 45 -3.31 -10.85 -1.23
CA PHE A 45 -2.45 -9.90 -1.92
C PHE A 45 -3.01 -9.56 -3.31
N THR A 46 -4.02 -8.72 -3.32
CA THR A 46 -4.68 -8.15 -4.50
C THR A 46 -4.46 -6.64 -4.54
N ILE A 47 -4.70 -6.00 -5.68
CA ILE A 47 -4.60 -4.54 -5.82
C ILE A 47 -5.62 -3.85 -4.92
N GLU A 48 -6.85 -4.35 -4.87
CA GLU A 48 -7.92 -3.81 -4.03
C GLU A 48 -7.52 -3.78 -2.55
N ARG A 49 -7.01 -4.91 -2.03
CA ARG A 49 -6.66 -5.01 -0.61
C ARG A 49 -5.46 -4.15 -0.26
N LEU A 50 -4.45 -4.08 -1.13
CA LEU A 50 -3.31 -3.19 -0.94
C LEU A 50 -3.76 -1.72 -0.94
N ALA A 51 -4.65 -1.33 -1.85
CA ALA A 51 -5.18 0.03 -1.90
C ALA A 51 -5.96 0.40 -0.64
N ALA A 52 -6.84 -0.49 -0.15
CA ALA A 52 -7.58 -0.26 1.09
C ALA A 52 -6.65 -0.09 2.30
N MET A 53 -5.61 -0.92 2.42
CA MET A 53 -4.62 -0.78 3.50
C MET A 53 -3.85 0.55 3.43
N LEU A 54 -3.56 1.03 2.22
CA LEU A 54 -2.91 2.33 2.03
C LEU A 54 -3.85 3.47 2.44
N GLU A 55 -5.12 3.38 2.06
CA GLU A 55 -6.15 4.37 2.39
C GLU A 55 -6.36 4.48 3.90
N ASP A 56 -6.54 3.35 4.59
CA ASP A 56 -6.72 3.32 6.05
C ASP A 56 -5.54 3.97 6.80
N GLU A 57 -4.32 3.68 6.37
CA GLU A 57 -3.11 4.22 6.99
C GLU A 57 -2.90 5.71 6.66
N ILE A 58 -3.28 6.14 5.45
CA ILE A 58 -3.26 7.57 5.07
C ILE A 58 -4.28 8.35 5.91
N ILE A 59 -5.51 7.83 6.05
CA ILE A 59 -6.57 8.46 6.86
C ILE A 59 -6.13 8.54 8.31
N SER A 60 -5.67 7.43 8.90
CA SER A 60 -5.18 7.39 10.28
C SER A 60 -4.05 8.39 10.53
N LYS A 61 -3.17 8.57 9.54
CA LYS A 61 -2.09 9.56 9.60
C LYS A 61 -2.60 10.99 9.52
N ILE A 62 -3.63 11.27 8.73
CA ILE A 62 -4.25 12.59 8.66
C ILE A 62 -4.96 12.91 9.99
N GLU A 63 -5.72 11.96 10.54
CA GLU A 63 -6.46 12.14 11.79
C GLU A 63 -5.55 12.35 13.02
N SER A 64 -4.34 11.79 12.99
CA SER A 64 -3.36 11.94 14.07
C SER A 64 -2.43 13.15 13.92
N MET A 65 -2.49 13.89 12.82
CA MET A 65 -1.67 15.08 12.60
C MET A 65 -2.23 16.27 13.39
N THR A 66 -1.33 16.98 14.07
CA THR A 66 -1.66 18.27 14.68
C THR A 66 -1.80 19.36 13.61
N GLU A 67 -2.57 20.42 13.92
CA GLU A 67 -2.75 21.57 13.00
C GLU A 67 -1.40 22.17 12.55
N GLU A 68 -0.43 22.21 13.46
CA GLU A 68 0.93 22.74 13.22
C GLU A 68 1.74 21.87 12.22
N GLU A 69 1.51 20.56 12.21
CA GLU A 69 2.12 19.63 11.26
C GLU A 69 1.47 19.66 9.87
N VAL A 70 0.16 19.91 9.82
CA VAL A 70 -0.59 20.11 8.57
C VAL A 70 -0.09 21.38 7.87
N GLU A 71 0.04 22.48 8.61
CA GLU A 71 0.47 23.77 8.06
C GLU A 71 1.90 23.74 7.50
N ARG A 72 2.82 23.01 8.16
CA ARG A 72 4.18 22.78 7.65
C ARG A 72 4.27 22.00 6.34
N ARG A 73 3.27 21.17 6.01
CA ARG A 73 3.26 20.37 4.77
C ARG A 73 2.58 21.07 3.59
N LEU A 74 1.68 22.03 3.84
CA LEU A 74 0.98 22.79 2.79
C LEU A 74 1.80 23.96 2.23
N THR A 75 2.85 24.39 2.95
CA THR A 75 3.71 25.53 2.59
C THR A 75 5.02 25.13 1.90
N LYS A 76 5.20 23.84 1.58
CA LYS A 76 6.36 23.26 0.88
C LYS A 76 5.94 22.57 -0.39
#